data_AF-A0A971E1Y2-F1
#
_entry.id   AF-A0A971E1Y2-F1
#
_cell.length_a   1.000
_cell.length_b   1.000
_cell.length_c   1.000
_cell.angle_alpha   90.00
_cell.angle_beta   90.00
_cell.angle_gamma   90.00
#
_symmetry.space_group_name_H-M   'P 1'
#
loop_
_entity.id
_entity.type
_entity.pdbx_description
1 polymer ?
#
loop_
_entity_poly.entity_id
_entity_poly.type
_entity_poly.pdbx_seq_one_letter_code
_entity_poly.pdbx_strand_id
1 'polypeptide(L)'
;MKTVVSQIIDQLSCIDAILAPESKVELIHFVSECQNPDGGFQNRDGSSDPYYSFFGFLIALSLGLSDELSQLKKYVSQTSTRSCNSLADTCALTVMDALLSEKRGRHWGKALKFLRQFKANKGHDQMSYAGFLTLLTVETLLGRPTFMVNFSRRILKKVKENEAMPCSQIAALMVLKKELGLPFHEEQKLLPSYFGGTGGFRIYTHMANSDLLSTAVALYAMKRCNIDRRLYAPVSIRFVESLYAEGAFLSGDVDSFRDLEYTFYGMLALTSVS
;
A
#
# COMPACT_ATOMS: atom_id res chain seq x y z
N MET A 1 1.31 10.14 17.84
CA MET A 1 2.11 9.44 16.81
C MET A 1 1.23 9.26 15.59
N LYS A 2 1.75 9.59 14.39
CA LYS A 2 1.00 9.47 13.12
C LYS A 2 0.71 7.99 12.81
N THR A 3 -0.41 7.72 12.13
CA THR A 3 -0.78 6.38 11.69
C THR A 3 -0.02 5.96 10.45
N VAL A 4 0.12 4.65 10.20
CA VAL A 4 0.78 4.15 8.98
C VAL A 4 0.09 4.69 7.74
N VAL A 5 -1.25 4.72 7.70
CA VAL A 5 -2.00 5.32 6.59
C VAL A 5 -1.66 6.80 6.43
N SER A 6 -1.68 7.58 7.52
CA SER A 6 -1.34 9.01 7.44
C SER A 6 0.08 9.25 6.98
N GLN A 7 1.02 8.35 7.28
CA GLN A 7 2.41 8.46 6.83
C GLN A 7 2.55 8.15 5.33
N ILE A 8 1.80 7.17 4.82
CA ILE A 8 1.73 6.90 3.38
C ILE A 8 1.15 8.13 2.66
N ILE A 9 0.05 8.69 3.17
CA ILE A 9 -0.57 9.91 2.61
C ILE A 9 0.40 11.09 2.64
N ASP A 10 1.04 11.35 3.78
CA ASP A 10 2.03 12.42 3.92
C ASP A 10 3.18 12.24 2.94
N GLN A 11 3.67 11.01 2.75
CA GLN A 11 4.73 10.74 1.80
C GLN A 11 4.30 10.99 0.35
N LEU A 12 3.10 10.52 -0.02
CA LEU A 12 2.55 10.72 -1.35
C LEU A 12 2.25 12.19 -1.65
N SER A 13 1.99 13.03 -0.64
CA SER A 13 1.74 14.46 -0.83
C SER A 13 2.91 15.21 -1.48
N CYS A 14 4.12 14.63 -1.46
CA CYS A 14 5.30 15.20 -2.13
C CYS A 14 5.37 14.86 -3.63
N ILE A 15 4.44 14.06 -4.17
CA ILE A 15 4.49 13.63 -5.58
C ILE A 15 4.47 14.81 -6.56
N ASP A 16 3.74 15.87 -6.19
CA ASP A 16 3.63 17.11 -6.97
C ASP A 16 4.97 17.81 -7.20
N ALA A 17 5.93 17.66 -6.29
CA ALA A 17 7.26 18.25 -6.43
C ALA A 17 8.23 17.37 -7.25
N ILE A 18 7.83 16.13 -7.56
CA ILE A 18 8.67 15.12 -8.22
C ILE A 18 8.28 14.98 -9.69
N LEU A 19 6.98 14.97 -10.00
CA LEU A 19 6.50 14.76 -11.37
C LEU A 19 6.71 16.00 -12.25
N ALA A 20 7.04 15.75 -13.51
CA ALA A 20 6.98 16.78 -14.55
C ALA A 20 5.52 17.28 -14.71
N PRO A 21 5.31 18.56 -15.07
CA PRO A 21 3.97 19.12 -15.26
C PRO A 21 3.10 18.31 -16.23
N GLU A 22 3.69 17.82 -17.32
CA GLU A 22 3.01 17.02 -18.34
C GLU A 22 2.57 15.67 -17.76
N SER A 23 3.47 14.96 -17.08
CA SER A 23 3.16 13.68 -16.43
C SER A 23 2.09 13.81 -15.35
N LYS A 24 2.01 14.96 -14.68
CA LYS A 24 0.95 15.26 -13.71
C LYS A 24 -0.41 15.37 -14.41
N VAL A 25 -0.49 16.08 -15.53
CA VAL A 25 -1.75 16.22 -16.29
C VAL A 25 -2.22 14.86 -16.80
N GLU A 26 -1.31 14.05 -17.36
CA GLU A 26 -1.62 12.70 -17.81
C GLU A 26 -2.11 11.80 -16.66
N LEU A 27 -1.44 11.87 -15.50
CA LEU A 27 -1.82 11.09 -14.32
C LEU A 27 -3.20 11.49 -13.79
N ILE A 28 -3.49 12.79 -13.71
CA ILE A 28 -4.82 13.28 -13.30
C ILE A 28 -5.89 12.74 -14.26
N HIS A 29 -5.67 12.87 -15.57
CA HIS A 29 -6.60 12.38 -16.59
C HIS A 29 -6.85 10.88 -16.45
N PHE A 30 -5.78 10.08 -16.36
CA PHE A 30 -5.87 8.64 -16.19
C PHE A 30 -6.65 8.23 -14.93
N VAL A 31 -6.40 8.90 -13.80
CA VAL A 31 -7.09 8.61 -12.53
C VAL A 31 -8.58 8.94 -12.65
N SER A 32 -8.93 10.08 -13.23
CA SER A 32 -10.33 10.47 -13.46
C SER A 32 -11.05 9.49 -14.40
N GLU A 33 -10.39 9.01 -15.46
CA GLU A 33 -10.94 7.98 -16.37
C GLU A 33 -11.17 6.62 -15.69
N CYS A 34 -10.42 6.32 -14.63
CA CYS A 34 -10.59 5.09 -13.88
C CYS A 34 -11.77 5.10 -12.90
N GLN A 35 -12.44 6.24 -12.69
CA GLN A 35 -13.59 6.33 -11.80
C GLN A 35 -14.90 6.04 -12.53
N ASN A 36 -15.63 5.04 -12.06
CA ASN A 36 -16.94 4.67 -12.59
C ASN A 36 -18.04 5.63 -12.12
N PRO A 37 -19.21 5.65 -12.80
CA PRO A 37 -20.34 6.51 -12.41
C PRO A 37 -20.91 6.28 -11.00
N ASP A 38 -20.67 5.12 -10.39
CA ASP A 38 -21.05 4.84 -9.01
C ASP A 38 -20.08 5.46 -7.97
N GLY A 39 -18.97 6.04 -8.44
CA GLY A 39 -17.91 6.67 -7.68
C GLY A 39 -16.77 5.74 -7.27
N GLY A 40 -16.89 4.43 -7.49
CA GLY A 40 -15.80 3.49 -7.26
C GLY A 40 -14.76 3.54 -8.38
N PHE A 41 -13.53 3.14 -8.09
CA PHE A 41 -12.52 3.00 -9.14
C PHE A 41 -12.49 1.56 -9.67
N GLN A 42 -12.24 1.46 -10.98
CA GLN A 42 -12.25 0.20 -11.69
C GLN A 42 -11.06 -0.70 -11.33
N ASN A 43 -11.33 -2.00 -11.23
CA ASN A 43 -10.31 -3.05 -11.33
C ASN A 43 -9.96 -3.30 -12.80
N ARG A 44 -9.15 -4.35 -13.04
CA ARG A 44 -8.72 -4.75 -14.39
C ARG A 44 -9.86 -5.21 -15.31
N ASP A 45 -11.00 -5.60 -14.74
CA ASP A 45 -12.22 -5.99 -15.49
C ASP A 45 -13.17 -4.80 -15.72
N GLY A 46 -12.77 -3.57 -15.37
CA GLY A 46 -13.59 -2.36 -15.51
C GLY A 46 -14.64 -2.15 -14.40
N SER A 47 -14.78 -3.10 -13.48
CA SER A 47 -15.79 -3.04 -12.41
C SER A 47 -15.28 -2.28 -11.19
N SER A 48 -16.15 -1.51 -10.53
CA SER A 48 -15.82 -0.83 -9.28
C SER A 48 -15.47 -1.82 -8.18
N ASP A 49 -14.24 -1.76 -7.70
CA ASP A 49 -13.68 -2.71 -6.74
C ASP A 49 -13.13 -1.99 -5.50
N PRO A 50 -13.41 -2.46 -4.27
CA PRO A 50 -12.91 -1.81 -3.06
C PRO A 50 -11.39 -1.72 -2.94
N TYR A 51 -10.67 -2.75 -3.37
CA TYR A 51 -9.21 -2.81 -3.28
C TYR A 51 -8.57 -1.81 -4.25
N TYR A 52 -9.01 -1.79 -5.51
CA TYR A 52 -8.58 -0.79 -6.50
C TYR A 52 -9.04 0.63 -6.13
N SER A 53 -10.23 0.78 -5.57
CA SER A 53 -10.73 2.06 -5.04
C SER A 53 -9.86 2.63 -3.93
N PHE A 54 -9.18 1.78 -3.14
CA PHE A 54 -8.24 2.25 -2.14
C PHE A 54 -6.97 2.85 -2.75
N PHE A 55 -6.47 2.30 -3.85
CA PHE A 55 -5.36 2.91 -4.58
C PHE A 55 -5.81 4.22 -5.24
N GLY A 56 -6.96 4.23 -5.91
CA GLY A 56 -7.56 5.44 -6.46
C GLY A 56 -7.76 6.53 -5.41
N PHE A 57 -8.22 6.17 -4.20
CA PHE A 57 -8.31 7.07 -3.05
C PHE A 57 -6.97 7.72 -2.69
N LEU A 58 -5.91 6.91 -2.52
CA LEU A 58 -4.60 7.42 -2.12
C LEU A 58 -3.99 8.33 -3.19
N ILE A 59 -4.14 7.97 -4.46
CA ILE A 59 -3.68 8.79 -5.59
C ILE A 59 -4.48 10.09 -5.68
N ALA A 60 -5.81 10.03 -5.70
CA ALA A 60 -6.69 11.19 -5.75
C ALA A 60 -6.44 12.16 -4.58
N LEU A 61 -6.21 11.62 -3.38
CA LEU A 61 -5.85 12.42 -2.21
C LEU A 61 -4.49 13.13 -2.38
N SER A 62 -3.49 12.45 -2.94
CA SER A 62 -2.16 13.02 -3.17
C SER A 62 -2.14 14.11 -4.25
N LEU A 63 -3.04 14.03 -5.23
CA LEU A 63 -3.16 14.96 -6.34
C LEU A 63 -4.20 16.08 -6.09
N GLY A 64 -4.90 16.04 -4.96
CA GLY A 64 -5.91 17.05 -4.61
C GLY A 64 -7.19 16.97 -5.44
N LEU A 65 -7.57 15.78 -5.92
CA LEU A 65 -8.74 15.54 -6.78
C LEU A 65 -10.05 15.53 -5.97
N SER A 66 -10.55 16.72 -5.63
CA SER A 66 -11.68 16.90 -4.71
C SER A 66 -13.00 16.31 -5.20
N ASP A 67 -13.23 16.33 -6.51
CA ASP A 67 -14.47 15.84 -7.12
C ASP A 67 -14.51 14.31 -7.10
N GLU A 68 -13.40 13.67 -7.46
CA GLU A 68 -13.19 12.23 -7.41
C GLU A 68 -13.34 11.70 -5.98
N LEU A 69 -12.74 12.39 -5.00
CA LEU A 69 -12.88 12.04 -3.58
C LEU A 69 -14.33 12.17 -3.10
N SER A 70 -15.07 13.18 -3.58
CA SER A 70 -16.48 13.39 -3.26
C SER A 70 -17.38 12.28 -3.83
N GLN A 71 -17.09 11.83 -5.05
CA GLN A 71 -17.78 10.70 -5.68
C GLN A 71 -17.45 9.38 -4.97
N LEU A 72 -16.18 9.14 -4.66
CA LEU A 72 -15.74 7.96 -3.93
C LEU A 72 -16.39 7.85 -2.55
N LYS A 73 -16.58 8.98 -1.85
CA LYS A 73 -17.31 8.99 -0.57
C LYS A 73 -18.74 8.45 -0.71
N LYS A 74 -19.42 8.71 -1.82
CA LYS A 74 -20.76 8.15 -2.11
C LYS A 74 -20.67 6.64 -2.30
N TYR A 75 -19.75 6.16 -3.14
CA TYR A 75 -19.50 4.73 -3.34
C TYR A 75 -19.24 4.00 -2.02
N VAL A 76 -18.31 4.50 -1.21
CA VAL A 76 -17.93 3.89 0.07
C VAL A 76 -19.12 3.86 1.03
N SER A 77 -19.92 4.93 1.09
CA SER A 77 -21.10 4.98 1.96
C SER A 77 -22.13 3.91 1.61
N GLN A 78 -22.33 3.63 0.32
CA GLN A 78 -23.27 2.62 -0.18
C GLN A 78 -22.72 1.20 0.01
N THR A 79 -21.42 1.02 -0.24
CA THR A 79 -20.76 -0.30 -0.22
C THR A 79 -20.37 -0.76 1.18
N SER A 80 -20.16 0.14 2.15
CA SER A 80 -19.77 -0.19 3.53
C SER A 80 -20.76 -1.09 4.30
N THR A 81 -21.99 -1.21 3.80
CA THR A 81 -23.02 -2.09 4.36
C THR A 81 -22.94 -3.53 3.85
N ARG A 82 -22.22 -3.78 2.75
CA ARG A 82 -22.09 -5.08 2.10
C ARG A 82 -21.01 -5.92 2.79
N SER A 83 -21.16 -7.24 2.75
CA SER A 83 -20.08 -8.15 3.13
C SER A 83 -19.07 -8.21 2.00
N CYS A 84 -17.80 -7.96 2.31
CA CYS A 84 -16.72 -8.15 1.35
C CYS A 84 -16.22 -9.59 1.33
N ASN A 85 -15.63 -10.00 0.21
CA ASN A 85 -15.13 -11.36 0.00
C ASN A 85 -13.69 -11.53 0.53
N SER A 86 -12.86 -10.48 0.47
CA SER A 86 -11.47 -10.54 0.91
C SER A 86 -11.18 -9.69 2.15
N LEU A 87 -10.10 -10.03 2.88
CA LEU A 87 -9.61 -9.22 4.00
C LEU A 87 -9.10 -7.85 3.52
N ALA A 88 -8.53 -7.79 2.32
CA ALA A 88 -8.02 -6.56 1.71
C ALA A 88 -9.17 -5.60 1.38
N ASP A 89 -10.27 -6.10 0.82
CA ASP A 89 -11.47 -5.31 0.51
C ASP A 89 -12.09 -4.72 1.78
N THR A 90 -12.22 -5.54 2.84
CA THR A 90 -12.74 -5.06 4.12
C THR A 90 -11.81 -3.99 4.69
N CYS A 91 -10.50 -4.19 4.63
CA CYS A 91 -9.50 -3.22 5.08
C CYS A 91 -9.66 -1.90 4.31
N ALA A 92 -9.67 -1.98 2.98
CA ALA A 92 -9.84 -0.87 2.05
C ALA A 92 -11.10 -0.05 2.35
N LEU A 93 -12.29 -0.65 2.33
CA LEU A 93 -13.55 0.06 2.62
C LEU A 93 -13.55 0.67 4.02
N THR A 94 -13.05 -0.06 5.01
CA THR A 94 -13.07 0.40 6.40
C THR A 94 -12.16 1.61 6.61
N VAL A 95 -10.97 1.59 6.00
CA VAL A 95 -10.02 2.71 6.07
C VAL A 95 -10.55 3.91 5.27
N MET A 96 -11.02 3.71 4.04
CA MET A 96 -11.61 4.78 3.23
C MET A 96 -12.81 5.43 3.93
N ASP A 97 -13.75 4.63 4.47
CA ASP A 97 -14.93 5.15 5.16
C ASP A 97 -14.54 5.99 6.38
N ALA A 98 -13.57 5.51 7.16
CA ALA A 98 -13.09 6.23 8.34
C ALA A 98 -12.44 7.58 7.98
N LEU A 99 -11.65 7.61 6.90
CA LEU A 99 -10.94 8.82 6.47
C LEU A 99 -11.85 9.82 5.74
N LEU A 100 -12.70 9.36 4.81
CA LEU A 100 -13.60 10.22 4.03
C LEU A 100 -14.80 10.75 4.82
N SER A 101 -15.27 9.98 5.81
CA SER A 101 -16.40 10.43 6.65
C SER A 101 -16.00 11.46 7.69
N GLU A 102 -14.69 11.64 7.96
CA GLU A 102 -14.15 12.47 9.05
C GLU A 102 -14.78 12.19 10.42
N LYS A 103 -15.39 11.02 10.60
CA LYS A 103 -16.07 10.62 11.83
C LYS A 103 -15.02 10.38 12.90
N ARG A 104 -14.85 11.38 13.77
CA ARG A 104 -13.92 11.29 14.90
C ARG A 104 -14.50 10.36 15.97
N GLY A 105 -13.78 9.28 16.30
CA GLY A 105 -14.17 8.38 17.38
C GLY A 105 -13.50 7.02 17.31
N ARG A 106 -13.56 6.26 18.41
CA ARG A 106 -13.11 4.86 18.44
C ARG A 106 -14.22 3.94 17.96
N HIS A 107 -14.02 3.29 16.83
CA HIS A 107 -15.03 2.40 16.23
C HIS A 107 -14.82 0.92 16.60
N TRP A 108 -14.98 0.60 17.89
CA TRP A 108 -14.76 -0.75 18.44
C TRP A 108 -15.56 -1.85 17.74
N GLY A 109 -16.82 -1.60 17.38
CA GLY A 109 -17.66 -2.58 16.69
C GLY A 109 -17.08 -3.00 15.32
N LYS A 110 -16.61 -2.02 14.54
CA LYS A 110 -15.96 -2.26 13.22
C LYS A 110 -14.63 -2.97 13.39
N ALA A 111 -13.82 -2.56 14.37
CA ALA A 111 -12.53 -3.19 14.66
C ALA A 111 -12.69 -4.66 15.10
N LEU A 112 -13.68 -4.96 15.96
CA LEU A 112 -14.00 -6.33 16.36
C LEU A 112 -14.50 -7.18 15.19
N LYS A 113 -15.34 -6.61 14.30
CA LYS A 113 -15.79 -7.30 13.07
C LYS A 113 -14.60 -7.66 12.18
N PHE A 114 -13.67 -6.72 11.98
CA PHE A 114 -12.45 -6.94 11.20
C PHE A 114 -11.56 -8.03 11.81
N LEU A 115 -11.31 -7.97 13.13
CA LEU A 115 -10.49 -8.97 13.83
C LEU A 115 -11.11 -10.38 13.78
N ARG A 116 -12.45 -10.48 13.77
CA ARG A 116 -13.15 -11.77 13.57
C ARG A 116 -12.91 -12.32 12.16
N GLN A 117 -13.00 -11.48 11.13
CA GLN A 117 -12.69 -11.89 9.75
C GLN A 117 -11.22 -12.29 9.59
N PHE A 118 -10.27 -11.54 10.18
CA PHE A 118 -8.86 -11.93 10.21
C PHE A 118 -8.66 -13.33 10.82
N LYS A 119 -9.37 -13.64 11.92
CA LYS A 119 -9.28 -14.96 12.56
C LYS A 119 -9.87 -16.08 11.69
N ALA A 120 -10.92 -15.79 10.93
CA ALA A 120 -11.56 -16.74 10.02
C ALA A 120 -10.71 -17.02 8.76
N ASN A 121 -10.04 -16.00 8.23
CA ASN A 121 -9.18 -16.09 7.04
C ASN A 121 -7.73 -16.53 7.37
N LYS A 122 -7.51 -17.31 8.44
CA LYS A 122 -6.20 -17.88 8.78
C LYS A 122 -5.80 -19.02 7.83
N GLY A 123 -5.62 -18.70 6.54
CA GLY A 123 -4.87 -19.50 5.58
C GLY A 123 -3.37 -19.37 5.82
N HIS A 124 -2.62 -20.41 5.48
CA HIS A 124 -1.36 -20.80 6.14
C HIS A 124 -0.09 -19.97 5.85
N ASP A 125 -0.07 -18.92 5.01
CA ASP A 125 1.24 -18.38 4.53
C ASP A 125 1.40 -16.85 4.37
N GLN A 126 0.56 -16.01 4.99
CA GLN A 126 0.68 -14.54 4.83
C GLN A 126 0.49 -13.74 6.13
N MET A 127 1.04 -14.23 7.25
CA MET A 127 0.89 -13.58 8.55
C MET A 127 1.48 -12.15 8.59
N SER A 128 2.46 -11.85 7.75
CA SER A 128 3.04 -10.51 7.53
C SER A 128 2.03 -9.57 6.85
N TYR A 129 1.53 -9.93 5.68
CA TYR A 129 0.57 -9.13 4.92
C TYR A 129 -0.75 -8.90 5.69
N ALA A 130 -1.35 -9.97 6.20
CA ALA A 130 -2.58 -9.86 6.98
C ALA A 130 -2.36 -9.08 8.30
N GLY A 131 -1.17 -9.20 8.89
CA GLY A 131 -0.74 -8.39 10.05
C GLY A 131 -0.67 -6.90 9.71
N PHE A 132 -0.16 -6.56 8.52
CA PHE A 132 -0.05 -5.19 8.03
C PHE A 132 -1.44 -4.57 7.80
N LEU A 133 -2.34 -5.28 7.11
CA LEU A 133 -3.73 -4.84 6.94
C LEU A 133 -4.46 -4.64 8.28
N THR A 134 -4.17 -5.52 9.25
CA THR A 134 -4.73 -5.39 10.60
C THR A 134 -4.20 -4.17 11.33
N LEU A 135 -2.90 -3.89 11.24
CA LEU A 135 -2.32 -2.67 11.79
C LEU A 135 -2.98 -1.44 11.14
N LEU A 136 -3.05 -1.41 9.81
CA LEU A 136 -3.63 -0.32 9.02
C LEU A 136 -5.08 -0.02 9.45
N THR A 137 -5.92 -1.05 9.49
CA THR A 137 -7.34 -0.91 9.80
C THR A 137 -7.57 -0.50 11.24
N VAL A 138 -6.95 -1.23 12.18
CA VAL A 138 -7.22 -1.00 13.59
C VAL A 138 -6.63 0.33 14.06
N GLU A 139 -5.46 0.69 13.56
CA GLU A 139 -4.88 1.98 13.85
C GLU A 139 -5.77 3.13 13.37
N THR A 140 -6.35 3.00 12.18
CA THR A 140 -7.29 3.99 11.64
C THR A 140 -8.56 4.10 12.49
N LEU A 141 -9.11 2.96 12.96
CA LEU A 141 -10.37 2.95 13.72
C LEU A 141 -10.23 3.28 15.21
N LEU A 142 -9.13 2.91 15.84
CA LEU A 142 -8.95 2.94 17.30
C LEU A 142 -7.73 3.76 17.75
N GLY A 143 -6.88 4.19 16.83
CA GLY A 143 -5.51 4.64 17.13
C GLY A 143 -4.65 3.46 17.57
N ARG A 144 -3.68 3.69 18.46
CA ARG A 144 -2.78 2.63 18.99
C ARG A 144 -3.09 2.29 20.45
N PRO A 145 -4.16 1.53 20.76
CA PRO A 145 -4.40 1.10 22.12
C PRO A 145 -3.30 0.14 22.59
N THR A 146 -2.73 0.41 23.77
CA THR A 146 -1.53 -0.29 24.30
C THR A 146 -1.67 -1.80 24.35
N PHE A 147 -2.85 -2.32 24.71
CA PHE A 147 -3.06 -3.77 24.80
C PHE A 147 -2.99 -4.45 23.43
N MET A 148 -3.46 -3.79 22.36
CA MET A 148 -3.38 -4.32 21.00
C MET A 148 -1.95 -4.30 20.49
N VAL A 149 -1.22 -3.21 20.72
CA VAL A 149 0.20 -3.14 20.40
C VAL A 149 0.96 -4.28 21.10
N ASN A 150 0.69 -4.52 22.38
CA ASN A 150 1.30 -5.62 23.13
C ASN A 150 0.90 -7.00 22.61
N PHE A 151 -0.35 -7.18 22.19
CA PHE A 151 -0.82 -8.43 21.59
C PHE A 151 -0.16 -8.69 20.23
N SER A 152 -0.14 -7.70 19.34
CA SER A 152 0.52 -7.78 18.02
C SER A 152 2.01 -8.05 18.17
N ARG A 153 2.68 -7.43 19.15
CA ARG A 153 4.09 -7.74 19.49
C ARG A 153 4.30 -9.22 19.83
N ARG A 154 3.41 -9.83 20.61
CA ARG A 154 3.52 -11.25 21.00
C ARG A 154 3.34 -12.18 19.82
N ILE A 155 2.44 -11.85 18.88
CA ILE A 155 2.23 -12.64 17.67
C ILE A 155 3.43 -12.52 16.72
N LEU A 156 3.86 -11.29 16.43
CA LEU A 156 4.91 -11.04 15.45
C LEU A 156 6.29 -11.54 15.87
N LYS A 157 6.57 -11.67 17.18
CA LYS A 157 7.78 -12.36 17.67
C LYS A 157 7.92 -13.81 17.20
N LYS A 158 6.81 -14.45 16.79
CA LYS A 158 6.81 -15.83 16.30
C LYS A 158 6.95 -15.92 14.78
N VAL A 159 6.77 -14.82 14.06
CA VAL A 159 6.95 -14.77 12.61
C VAL A 159 8.44 -14.75 12.35
N LYS A 160 8.91 -15.74 11.59
CA LYS A 160 10.28 -15.79 11.08
C LYS A 160 10.25 -15.47 9.60
N GLU A 161 11.13 -14.57 9.21
CA GLU A 161 11.53 -14.34 7.84
C GLU A 161 12.16 -15.59 7.22
N ASN A 162 11.95 -15.76 5.92
CA ASN A 162 12.53 -16.84 5.13
C ASN A 162 12.77 -16.32 3.70
N GLU A 163 13.84 -16.77 3.04
CA GLU A 163 14.18 -16.41 1.66
C GLU A 163 13.12 -16.85 0.64
N ALA A 164 12.28 -17.83 1.00
CA ALA A 164 11.13 -18.25 0.19
C ALA A 164 9.96 -17.25 0.21
N MET A 165 9.97 -16.26 1.12
CA MET A 165 8.93 -15.24 1.17
C MET A 165 9.12 -14.23 0.02
N PRO A 166 8.05 -13.62 -0.49
CA PRO A 166 8.19 -12.55 -1.47
C PRO A 166 8.71 -11.25 -0.81
N CYS A 167 9.37 -10.40 -1.59
CA CYS A 167 9.94 -9.12 -1.17
C CYS A 167 8.91 -8.26 -0.43
N SER A 168 7.68 -8.18 -0.93
CA SER A 168 6.58 -7.42 -0.33
C SER A 168 6.25 -7.87 1.09
N GLN A 169 6.33 -9.16 1.38
CA GLN A 169 6.11 -9.68 2.73
C GLN A 169 7.27 -9.36 3.68
N ILE A 170 8.51 -9.42 3.21
CA ILE A 170 9.69 -9.00 3.99
C ILE A 170 9.63 -7.51 4.31
N ALA A 171 9.32 -6.67 3.32
CA ALA A 171 9.13 -5.23 3.48
C ALA A 171 8.00 -4.91 4.48
N ALA A 172 6.85 -5.57 4.35
CA ALA A 172 5.73 -5.41 5.28
C ALA A 172 6.09 -5.83 6.71
N LEU A 173 6.81 -6.96 6.88
CA LEU A 173 7.25 -7.43 8.18
C LEU A 173 8.25 -6.46 8.83
N MET A 174 9.17 -5.89 8.06
CA MET A 174 10.12 -4.89 8.51
C MET A 174 9.41 -3.64 9.05
N VAL A 175 8.45 -3.10 8.29
CA VAL A 175 7.64 -1.94 8.70
C VAL A 175 6.81 -2.29 9.94
N LEU A 176 6.15 -3.45 9.98
CA LEU A 176 5.40 -3.91 11.16
C LEU A 176 6.26 -3.98 12.41
N LYS A 177 7.44 -4.59 12.33
CA LYS A 177 8.39 -4.68 13.44
C LYS A 177 8.82 -3.28 13.89
N LYS A 178 9.15 -2.38 12.96
CA LYS A 178 9.46 -0.97 13.25
C LYS A 178 8.33 -0.26 13.97
N GLU A 179 7.08 -0.36 13.50
CA GLU A 179 5.91 0.31 14.08
C GLU A 179 5.57 -0.19 15.50
N LEU A 180 5.91 -1.44 15.78
CA LEU A 180 5.70 -2.05 17.09
C LEU A 180 6.90 -1.92 18.03
N GLY A 181 8.03 -1.36 17.57
CA GLY A 181 9.26 -1.25 18.36
C GLY A 181 9.93 -2.61 18.60
N LEU A 182 9.83 -3.53 17.64
CA LEU A 182 10.53 -4.80 17.63
C LEU A 182 11.81 -4.68 16.77
N PRO A 183 12.87 -5.46 17.08
CA PRO A 183 14.06 -5.53 16.22
C PRO A 183 13.71 -6.18 14.87
N PHE A 184 14.33 -5.69 13.80
CA PHE A 184 14.11 -6.12 12.40
C PHE A 184 15.43 -6.40 11.65
N HIS A 185 16.46 -6.86 12.38
CA HIS A 185 17.80 -7.05 11.83
C HIS A 185 17.84 -8.06 10.68
N GLU A 186 17.05 -9.12 10.78
CA GLU A 186 17.00 -10.17 9.74
C GLU A 186 16.31 -9.67 8.47
N GLU A 187 15.20 -8.93 8.58
CA GLU A 187 14.59 -8.28 7.41
C GLU A 187 15.52 -7.25 6.78
N GLN A 188 16.23 -6.47 7.60
CA GLN A 188 17.20 -5.50 7.11
C GLN A 188 18.34 -6.17 6.33
N LYS A 189 18.77 -7.36 6.75
CA LYS A 189 19.81 -8.14 6.08
C LYS A 189 19.29 -8.83 4.82
N LEU A 190 18.05 -9.30 4.85
CA LEU A 190 17.45 -10.08 3.77
C LEU A 190 16.91 -9.20 2.65
N LEU A 191 16.27 -8.06 2.94
CA LEU A 191 15.64 -7.21 1.92
C LEU A 191 16.58 -6.81 0.76
N PRO A 192 17.88 -6.50 0.97
CA PRO A 192 18.83 -6.26 -0.12
C PRO A 192 19.02 -7.42 -1.10
N SER A 193 18.80 -8.68 -0.71
CA SER A 193 19.00 -9.84 -1.60
C SER A 193 17.98 -9.91 -2.74
N TYR A 194 16.85 -9.20 -2.61
CA TYR A 194 15.86 -9.07 -3.67
C TYR A 194 16.24 -8.01 -4.71
N PHE A 195 17.26 -7.20 -4.47
CA PHE A 195 17.69 -6.17 -5.42
C PHE A 195 18.47 -6.80 -6.58
N GLY A 196 18.09 -6.49 -7.83
CA GLY A 196 18.92 -6.77 -9.00
C GLY A 196 18.14 -7.04 -10.30
N GLY A 197 18.87 -7.38 -11.36
CA GLY A 197 18.33 -7.74 -12.69
C GLY A 197 18.16 -6.53 -13.62
N THR A 198 17.28 -5.59 -13.27
CA THR A 198 16.94 -4.44 -14.13
C THR A 198 16.86 -3.11 -13.36
N GLY A 199 17.37 -3.08 -12.13
CA GLY A 199 17.50 -1.85 -11.32
C GLY A 199 16.49 -1.71 -10.17
N GLY A 200 15.56 -2.64 -10.03
CA GLY A 200 14.60 -2.69 -8.93
C GLY A 200 14.76 -3.93 -8.04
N PHE A 201 13.74 -4.17 -7.23
CA PHE A 201 13.59 -5.36 -6.39
C PHE A 201 12.68 -6.38 -7.07
N ARG A 202 12.99 -7.66 -6.90
CA ARG A 202 12.28 -8.79 -7.49
C ARG A 202 11.24 -9.33 -6.52
N ILE A 203 10.23 -10.05 -7.02
CA ILE A 203 9.23 -10.69 -6.15
C ILE A 203 9.90 -11.74 -5.26
N TYR A 204 10.68 -12.65 -5.84
CA TYR A 204 11.47 -13.64 -5.13
C TYR A 204 12.95 -13.52 -5.50
N THR A 205 13.84 -13.94 -4.60
CA THR A 205 15.30 -13.85 -4.77
C THR A 205 15.81 -14.59 -6.02
N HIS A 206 15.14 -15.66 -6.43
CA HIS A 206 15.50 -16.48 -7.59
C HIS A 206 14.96 -15.95 -8.94
N MET A 207 14.04 -14.99 -8.93
CA MET A 207 13.54 -14.40 -10.18
C MET A 207 14.62 -13.56 -10.85
N ALA A 208 14.52 -13.38 -12.17
CA ALA A 208 15.47 -12.58 -12.93
C ALA A 208 15.10 -11.10 -12.99
N ASN A 209 13.82 -10.80 -13.22
CA ASN A 209 13.34 -9.46 -13.49
C ASN A 209 12.92 -8.74 -12.20
N SER A 210 13.15 -7.43 -12.16
CA SER A 210 12.56 -6.57 -11.13
C SER A 210 11.05 -6.41 -11.34
N ASP A 211 10.35 -6.13 -10.24
CA ASP A 211 8.90 -5.92 -10.17
C ASP A 211 8.63 -4.56 -9.51
N LEU A 212 7.71 -3.77 -10.08
CA LEU A 212 7.43 -2.43 -9.59
C LEU A 212 6.90 -2.43 -8.16
N LEU A 213 5.97 -3.33 -7.84
CA LEU A 213 5.39 -3.44 -6.51
C LEU A 213 6.49 -3.74 -5.48
N SER A 214 7.28 -4.77 -5.72
CA SER A 214 8.40 -5.18 -4.87
C SER A 214 9.42 -4.05 -4.68
N THR A 215 9.71 -3.30 -5.75
CA THR A 215 10.59 -2.13 -5.71
C THR A 215 10.03 -1.02 -4.82
N ALA A 216 8.77 -0.66 -5.01
CA ALA A 216 8.10 0.39 -4.27
C ALA A 216 8.06 0.10 -2.76
N VAL A 217 7.63 -1.09 -2.38
CA VAL A 217 7.49 -1.47 -0.97
C VAL A 217 8.84 -1.67 -0.28
N ALA A 218 9.87 -2.15 -0.99
CA ALA A 218 11.22 -2.25 -0.45
C ALA A 218 11.82 -0.87 -0.15
N LEU A 219 11.72 0.07 -1.11
CA LEU A 219 12.18 1.44 -0.95
C LEU A 219 11.42 2.16 0.17
N TYR A 220 10.10 1.97 0.24
CA TYR A 220 9.26 2.49 1.32
C TYR A 220 9.70 1.94 2.68
N ALA A 221 9.88 0.63 2.81
CA ALA A 221 10.34 0.00 4.05
C ALA A 221 11.71 0.52 4.48
N MET A 222 12.66 0.66 3.54
CA MET A 222 13.97 1.23 3.81
C MET A 222 13.87 2.70 4.27
N LYS A 223 13.06 3.54 3.62
CA LYS A 223 12.82 4.94 4.04
C LYS A 223 12.22 4.99 5.44
N ARG A 224 11.17 4.20 5.69
CA ARG A 224 10.46 4.16 6.97
C ARG A 224 11.34 3.67 8.13
N CYS A 225 12.26 2.76 7.85
CA CYS A 225 13.17 2.19 8.84
C CYS A 225 14.50 2.94 8.97
N ASN A 226 14.68 4.06 8.25
CA ASN A 226 15.92 4.84 8.19
C ASN A 226 17.13 4.01 7.73
N ILE A 227 16.92 3.12 6.76
CA ILE A 227 17.99 2.37 6.09
C ILE A 227 18.58 3.23 4.99
N ASP A 228 19.91 3.13 4.81
CA ASP A 228 20.61 3.81 3.73
C ASP A 228 20.13 3.27 2.37
N ARG A 229 19.68 4.18 1.51
CA ARG A 229 19.14 3.87 0.18
C ARG A 229 20.06 4.29 -0.96
N ARG A 230 21.24 4.88 -0.67
CA ARG A 230 22.12 5.48 -1.70
C ARG A 230 22.54 4.49 -2.80
N LEU A 231 22.64 3.20 -2.47
CA LEU A 231 22.98 2.15 -3.43
C LEU A 231 21.82 1.73 -4.33
N TYR A 232 20.57 1.87 -3.86
CA TYR A 232 19.38 1.34 -4.52
C TYR A 232 18.63 2.45 -5.28
N ALA A 233 18.45 3.61 -4.63
CA ALA A 233 17.59 4.69 -5.11
C ALA A 233 17.89 5.17 -6.54
N PRO A 234 19.15 5.47 -6.93
CA PRO A 234 19.42 6.02 -8.27
C PRO A 234 19.10 5.06 -9.40
N VAL A 235 19.28 3.75 -9.19
CA VAL A 235 19.00 2.73 -10.21
C VAL A 235 17.51 2.39 -10.23
N SER A 236 16.87 2.34 -9.06
CA SER A 236 15.44 2.09 -8.96
C SER A 236 14.59 3.22 -9.52
N ILE A 237 15.02 4.48 -9.44
CA ILE A 237 14.35 5.60 -10.10
C ILE A 237 14.27 5.36 -11.61
N ARG A 238 15.40 5.06 -12.26
CA ARG A 238 15.43 4.82 -13.71
C ARG A 238 14.54 3.63 -14.12
N PHE A 239 14.51 2.59 -13.29
CA PHE A 239 13.60 1.46 -13.50
C PHE A 239 12.14 1.92 -13.40
N VAL A 240 11.75 2.63 -12.35
CA VAL A 240 10.37 3.11 -12.15
C VAL A 240 9.95 4.08 -13.27
N GLU A 241 10.81 5.01 -13.67
CA GLU A 241 10.56 5.94 -14.77
C GLU A 241 10.38 5.21 -16.10
N SER A 242 11.12 4.13 -16.34
CA SER A 242 10.95 3.32 -17.56
C SER A 242 9.61 2.58 -17.65
N LEU A 243 8.88 2.50 -16.54
CA LEU A 243 7.55 1.88 -16.48
C LEU A 243 6.42 2.88 -16.58
N TYR A 244 6.73 4.17 -16.70
CA TYR A 244 5.72 5.19 -16.92
C TYR A 244 5.13 5.06 -18.34
N ALA A 245 3.80 5.01 -18.43
CA ALA A 245 3.07 4.84 -19.67
C ALA A 245 1.79 5.68 -19.64
N GLU A 246 1.83 6.86 -20.27
CA GLU A 246 0.68 7.74 -20.52
C GLU A 246 -0.23 7.90 -19.29
N GLY A 247 0.29 8.56 -18.24
CA GLY A 247 -0.47 8.79 -17.01
C GLY A 247 -0.52 7.63 -16.01
N ALA A 248 0.06 6.48 -16.30
CA ALA A 248 0.09 5.33 -15.39
C ALA A 248 1.50 4.75 -15.22
N PHE A 249 1.67 3.83 -14.26
CA PHE A 249 2.86 2.99 -14.19
C PHE A 249 2.49 1.52 -14.42
N LEU A 250 3.33 0.82 -15.18
CA LEU A 250 3.20 -0.60 -15.49
C LEU A 250 3.89 -1.49 -14.44
N SER A 251 3.54 -2.78 -14.41
CA SER A 251 4.11 -3.77 -13.48
C SER A 251 5.62 -3.98 -13.63
N GLY A 252 6.14 -3.89 -14.86
CA GLY A 252 7.53 -4.18 -15.21
C GLY A 252 7.78 -5.58 -15.77
N ASP A 253 6.74 -6.37 -15.99
CA ASP A 253 6.80 -7.58 -16.83
C ASP A 253 6.24 -7.29 -18.25
N VAL A 254 5.78 -8.32 -18.96
CA VAL A 254 5.17 -8.19 -20.30
C VAL A 254 3.75 -7.60 -20.26
N ASP A 255 3.20 -7.34 -19.07
CA ASP A 255 1.88 -6.76 -18.90
C ASP A 255 1.93 -5.25 -19.14
N SER A 256 1.26 -4.83 -20.22
CA SER A 256 1.11 -3.41 -20.59
C SER A 256 -0.20 -2.81 -20.06
N PHE A 257 -0.93 -3.53 -19.21
CA PHE A 257 -2.16 -3.04 -18.62
C PHE A 257 -1.89 -1.90 -17.64
N ARG A 258 -2.51 -0.75 -17.88
CA ARG A 258 -2.46 0.41 -16.99
C ARG A 258 -3.52 0.23 -15.90
N ASP A 259 -3.11 0.23 -14.64
CA ASP A 259 -4.03 0.19 -13.51
C ASP A 259 -3.61 1.13 -12.36
N LEU A 260 -4.52 1.33 -11.41
CA LEU A 260 -4.28 2.19 -10.26
C LEU A 260 -3.34 1.57 -9.22
N GLU A 261 -3.23 0.23 -9.18
CA GLU A 261 -2.38 -0.46 -8.20
C GLU A 261 -0.90 -0.19 -8.50
N TYR A 262 -0.45 -0.48 -9.71
CA TYR A 262 0.92 -0.22 -10.13
C TYR A 262 1.20 1.27 -10.25
N THR A 263 0.22 2.08 -10.64
CA THR A 263 0.36 3.54 -10.60
C THR A 263 0.62 4.05 -9.19
N PHE A 264 -0.09 3.54 -8.19
CA PHE A 264 0.19 3.82 -6.78
C PHE A 264 1.61 3.39 -6.38
N TYR A 265 2.05 2.19 -6.77
CA TYR A 265 3.40 1.72 -6.44
C TYR A 265 4.49 2.54 -7.14
N GLY A 266 4.27 3.00 -8.36
CA GLY A 266 5.17 3.95 -9.05
C GLY A 266 5.33 5.25 -8.25
N MET A 267 4.22 5.86 -7.85
CA MET A 267 4.24 7.07 -7.00
C MET A 267 4.89 6.82 -5.64
N LEU A 268 4.62 5.67 -5.01
CA LEU A 268 5.22 5.28 -3.75
C LEU A 268 6.73 5.11 -3.88
N ALA A 269 7.21 4.52 -4.97
CA ALA A 269 8.64 4.34 -5.23
C ALA A 269 9.34 5.69 -5.40
N LEU A 270 8.81 6.57 -6.27
CA LEU A 270 9.35 7.92 -6.51
C LEU A 270 9.41 8.78 -5.24
N THR A 271 8.37 8.72 -4.42
CA THR A 271 8.34 9.45 -3.14
C THR A 271 9.21 8.79 -2.06
N SER A 272 9.58 7.52 -2.19
CA SER A 272 10.44 6.80 -1.23
C SER A 272 11.95 7.06 -1.44
N VAL A 273 12.32 7.51 -2.62
CA VAL A 273 13.71 7.86 -2.98
C VAL A 273 14.00 9.34 -2.81
N SER A 274 12.95 10.17 -2.86
CA SER A 274 12.99 11.60 -2.57
C SER A 274 13.24 11.92 -1.09
#